data_AF-A0A4Q2UNF8-F1
#
_entry.id   AF-A0A4Q2UNF8-F1
#
_cell.length_a   1.000
_cell.length_b   1.000
_cell.length_c   1.000
_cell.angle_alpha   90.00
_cell.angle_beta   90.00
_cell.angle_gamma   90.00
#
_symmetry.space_group_name_H-M   'P 1'
#
loop_
_entity.id
_entity.type
_entity.pdbx_description
1 polymer ?
#
loop_
_entity_poly.entity_id
_entity_poly.type
_entity_poly.pdbx_seq_one_letter_code
_entity_poly.pdbx_strand_id
1 'polypeptide(L)'
;MTHVPIRKKEQINYRKLKSDMAPMTVRFVSLLLGYILASLYCHAQQGPSTGKRLFQTGFEGSSRVLKLNGTNDHGAPMEYIDGVDTSFSANSNWRTDWQRLVKSGRMQVQYTGGDSTKRLARVMAEPGNPKNHVLHYWLNDSWAASENQQKARIQTNLYGINGGLTELYQSVRVFLTDDFNALKTYPRAISWCTISEFWNNEWWVKGEPYGFRITLGIGKASGPQNELKFILNAENAGQKEVWHANSASSTVAVPIGRWFTMEYYLKEGNRDTGRFFLAITPDGQPRQVVYDITNFTHNTTDPSPNGITGYNPMKLYTSKELVNHVRAQGKTLQVYWDDFTLWTDKQPD
;
A
#
# COMPACT_ATOMS: atom_id res chain seq x y z
N MET A 1 -56.15 -37.20 -39.20
CA MET A 1 -56.01 -37.96 -40.47
C MET A 1 -54.73 -37.41 -41.09
N THR A 2 -53.61 -38.11 -41.24
CA THR A 2 -53.40 -39.44 -41.83
C THR A 2 -51.97 -39.91 -41.51
N HIS A 3 -51.87 -41.21 -41.23
CA HIS A 3 -50.80 -42.18 -41.51
C HIS A 3 -49.29 -41.94 -41.23
N VAL A 4 -48.83 -42.80 -40.31
CA VAL A 4 -47.50 -43.42 -40.16
C VAL A 4 -47.07 -44.19 -41.42
N PRO A 5 -45.75 -44.42 -41.62
CA PRO A 5 -45.31 -45.77 -41.96
C PRO A 5 -44.16 -46.30 -41.08
N ILE A 6 -44.31 -47.58 -40.74
CA ILE A 6 -43.40 -48.48 -40.02
C ILE A 6 -42.38 -49.08 -41.00
N ARG A 7 -41.14 -49.35 -40.54
CA ARG A 7 -40.26 -50.52 -40.85
C ARG A 7 -38.87 -50.23 -40.23
N LYS A 8 -38.06 -51.17 -39.72
CA LYS A 8 -38.07 -52.63 -39.60
C LYS A 8 -37.02 -52.97 -38.51
N LYS A 9 -37.25 -54.02 -37.71
CA LYS A 9 -36.29 -54.54 -36.73
C LYS A 9 -35.16 -55.31 -37.44
N GLU A 10 -33.92 -55.09 -37.06
CA GLU A 10 -32.80 -56.03 -37.27
C GLU A 10 -32.38 -56.63 -35.93
N GLN A 11 -32.41 -57.96 -35.86
CA GLN A 11 -31.87 -58.76 -34.76
C GLN A 11 -30.37 -58.96 -35.00
N ILE A 12 -29.53 -58.53 -34.07
CA ILE A 12 -28.11 -58.88 -34.07
C ILE A 12 -27.89 -60.10 -33.15
N ASN A 13 -27.25 -61.09 -33.75
CA ASN A 13 -27.04 -62.44 -33.27
C ASN A 13 -25.85 -62.47 -32.27
N TYR A 14 -26.13 -62.65 -30.98
CA TYR A 14 -25.13 -62.77 -29.90
C TYR A 14 -24.47 -64.15 -29.92
N ARG A 15 -23.51 -64.40 -30.82
CA ARG A 15 -22.66 -65.60 -30.75
C ARG A 15 -21.35 -65.48 -31.53
N LYS A 16 -20.49 -64.54 -31.15
CA LYS A 16 -19.02 -64.62 -31.30
C LYS A 16 -18.39 -63.36 -30.74
N LEU A 17 -17.71 -63.51 -29.61
CA LEU A 17 -16.53 -62.76 -29.15
C LEU A 17 -16.36 -63.06 -27.65
N LYS A 18 -16.08 -64.34 -27.36
CA LYS A 18 -15.47 -64.82 -26.13
C LYS A 18 -14.13 -65.43 -26.51
N SER A 19 -13.16 -64.57 -26.74
CA SER A 19 -11.73 -64.82 -26.61
C SER A 19 -11.05 -63.47 -26.80
N ASP A 20 -10.07 -63.17 -25.95
CA ASP A 20 -9.25 -61.95 -25.92
C ASP A 20 -9.67 -60.95 -24.84
N MET A 21 -9.63 -61.41 -23.58
CA MET A 21 -9.50 -60.53 -22.41
C MET A 21 -8.40 -61.05 -21.48
N ALA A 22 -7.20 -60.45 -21.60
CA ALA A 22 -6.20 -60.28 -20.54
C ALA A 22 -5.11 -59.28 -21.04
N PRO A 23 -4.46 -58.47 -20.18
CA PRO A 23 -5.02 -57.60 -19.15
C PRO A 23 -4.61 -56.14 -19.45
N MET A 24 -5.55 -55.31 -19.92
CA MET A 24 -5.34 -53.88 -20.17
C MET A 24 -5.57 -53.05 -18.89
N THR A 25 -5.11 -53.54 -17.74
CA THR A 25 -5.38 -52.92 -16.43
C THR A 25 -4.12 -52.54 -15.66
N VAL A 26 -2.94 -52.99 -16.07
CA VAL A 26 -1.67 -52.66 -15.37
C VAL A 26 -0.97 -51.43 -15.95
N ARG A 27 -1.19 -51.07 -17.22
CA ARG A 27 -0.54 -49.90 -17.84
C ARG A 27 -1.23 -48.54 -17.57
N PHE A 28 -2.50 -48.53 -17.18
CA PHE A 28 -3.20 -47.29 -16.84
C PHE A 28 -2.96 -46.82 -15.39
N VAL A 29 -2.69 -47.74 -14.46
CA VAL A 29 -2.42 -47.38 -13.06
C VAL A 29 -1.01 -46.76 -12.91
N SER A 30 -0.02 -47.22 -13.67
CA SER A 30 1.34 -46.66 -13.63
C SER A 30 1.44 -45.25 -14.23
N LEU A 31 0.62 -44.92 -15.23
CA LEU A 31 0.56 -43.59 -15.85
C LEU A 31 -0.20 -42.57 -14.98
N LEU A 32 -1.22 -43.01 -14.23
CA LEU A 32 -1.92 -42.14 -13.27
C LEU A 32 -1.08 -41.84 -12.02
N LEU A 33 -0.32 -42.82 -11.51
CA LEU A 33 0.60 -42.59 -10.38
C LEU A 33 1.78 -41.68 -10.77
N GLY A 34 2.27 -41.77 -12.02
CA GLY A 34 3.29 -40.86 -12.55
C GLY A 34 2.83 -39.41 -12.64
N TYR A 35 1.58 -39.16 -13.01
CA TYR A 35 0.99 -37.81 -13.03
C TYR A 35 0.71 -37.27 -11.62
N ILE A 36 0.29 -38.11 -10.68
CA ILE A 36 0.05 -37.71 -9.29
C ILE A 36 1.40 -37.38 -8.60
N LEU A 37 2.46 -38.16 -8.84
CA LEU A 37 3.80 -37.86 -8.32
C LEU A 37 4.48 -36.66 -9.00
N ALA A 38 4.23 -36.42 -10.30
CA ALA A 38 4.72 -35.22 -10.99
C ALA A 38 3.97 -33.94 -10.56
N SER A 39 2.68 -34.05 -10.21
CA SER A 39 1.91 -32.92 -9.67
C SER A 39 2.27 -32.55 -8.23
N LEU A 40 2.83 -33.50 -7.47
CA LEU A 40 3.36 -33.26 -6.11
C LEU A 40 4.79 -32.68 -6.13
N TYR A 41 5.52 -32.78 -7.25
CA TYR A 41 6.87 -32.21 -7.40
C TYR A 41 6.90 -30.81 -8.04
N CYS A 42 5.76 -30.31 -8.53
CA CYS A 42 5.67 -28.96 -9.11
C CYS A 42 5.11 -27.89 -8.15
N HIS A 43 4.87 -28.27 -6.89
CA HIS A 43 4.71 -27.32 -5.77
C HIS A 43 5.92 -27.43 -4.85
N ALA A 44 7.11 -27.22 -5.41
CA ALA A 44 8.21 -26.72 -4.60
C ALA A 44 7.72 -25.39 -4.01
N GLN A 45 7.22 -25.45 -2.77
CA GLN A 45 7.02 -24.29 -1.93
C GLN A 45 8.30 -23.48 -2.03
N GLN A 46 8.26 -22.36 -2.77
CA GLN A 46 9.25 -21.33 -2.56
C GLN A 46 9.11 -20.99 -1.09
N GLY A 47 10.11 -21.37 -0.29
CA GLY A 47 10.17 -20.94 1.10
C GLY A 47 10.01 -19.41 1.14
N PRO A 48 9.48 -18.84 2.23
CA PRO A 48 9.24 -17.40 2.31
C PRO A 48 10.51 -16.65 1.86
N SER A 49 10.39 -15.84 0.81
CA SER A 49 11.52 -15.08 0.29
C SER A 49 12.08 -14.23 1.44
N THR A 50 13.32 -14.49 1.86
CA THR A 50 13.98 -13.77 2.95
C THR A 50 14.46 -12.40 2.45
N GLY A 51 13.55 -11.60 1.90
CA GLY A 51 13.86 -10.40 1.14
C GLY A 51 14.82 -9.44 1.84
N LYS A 52 15.49 -8.60 1.06
CA LYS A 52 16.54 -7.72 1.56
C LYS A 52 15.94 -6.52 2.28
N ARG A 53 16.12 -6.48 3.61
CA ARG A 53 15.73 -5.34 4.42
C ARG A 53 16.58 -4.11 4.08
N LEU A 54 15.92 -3.03 3.70
CA LEU A 54 16.54 -1.74 3.44
C LEU A 54 16.64 -0.92 4.72
N PHE A 55 15.55 -0.86 5.49
CA PHE A 55 15.46 -0.05 6.71
C PHE A 55 14.42 -0.60 7.69
N GLN A 56 14.58 -0.32 8.98
CA GLN A 56 13.63 -0.60 10.05
C GLN A 56 13.76 0.35 11.24
N THR A 57 12.66 0.61 11.95
CA THR A 57 12.63 1.47 13.14
C THR A 57 11.32 1.27 13.92
N GLY A 58 11.40 1.34 15.24
CA GLY A 58 10.29 1.62 16.17
C GLY A 58 10.42 3.02 16.77
N PHE A 59 11.13 3.92 16.08
CA PHE A 59 11.46 5.28 16.52
C PHE A 59 12.15 5.38 17.89
N GLU A 60 12.90 4.35 18.27
CA GLU A 60 13.55 4.29 19.58
C GLU A 60 14.94 4.95 19.60
N GLY A 61 15.58 4.92 20.77
CA GLY A 61 16.95 5.36 20.97
C GLY A 61 17.11 6.88 20.79
N SER A 62 17.83 7.28 19.74
CA SER A 62 18.10 8.71 19.46
C SER A 62 17.29 9.27 18.29
N SER A 63 16.30 8.50 17.79
CA SER A 63 15.40 8.90 16.71
C SER A 63 14.68 10.20 17.03
N ARG A 64 14.71 11.15 16.09
CA ARG A 64 14.06 12.47 16.26
C ARG A 64 13.84 13.18 14.94
N VAL A 65 12.85 14.06 14.90
CA VAL A 65 12.64 14.98 13.77
C VAL A 65 13.42 16.26 13.99
N LEU A 66 14.24 16.64 13.01
CA LEU A 66 15.05 17.87 13.04
C LEU A 66 14.72 18.78 11.87
N LYS A 67 14.83 20.10 12.09
CA LYS A 67 14.72 21.10 11.03
C LYS A 67 15.93 21.04 10.09
N LEU A 68 15.68 21.15 8.80
CA LEU A 68 16.70 21.36 7.78
C LEU A 68 16.86 22.85 7.53
N ASN A 69 17.81 23.47 8.22
CA ASN A 69 18.06 24.91 8.15
C ASN A 69 18.36 25.36 6.71
N GLY A 70 17.90 26.57 6.36
CA GLY A 70 18.10 27.15 5.02
C GLY A 70 17.15 26.64 3.94
N THR A 71 16.17 25.79 4.29
CA THR A 71 15.12 25.36 3.37
C THR A 71 13.85 26.19 3.51
N ASN A 72 13.11 26.30 2.42
CA ASN A 72 11.82 26.99 2.37
C ASN A 72 10.86 26.23 1.43
N ASP A 73 10.05 25.36 2.01
CA ASP A 73 8.96 24.63 1.36
C ASP A 73 7.65 25.39 1.58
N HIS A 74 7.43 26.42 0.76
CA HIS A 74 6.24 27.30 0.81
C HIS A 74 6.00 28.01 2.15
N GLY A 75 7.03 28.63 2.71
CA GLY A 75 6.99 29.37 3.98
C GLY A 75 7.28 28.50 5.20
N ALA A 76 7.56 27.21 5.01
CA ALA A 76 7.91 26.27 6.06
C ALA A 76 9.33 25.71 5.85
N PRO A 77 10.15 25.56 6.90
CA PRO A 77 11.36 24.77 6.78
C PRO A 77 11.00 23.30 6.53
N MET A 78 11.75 22.64 5.66
CA MET A 78 11.75 21.19 5.59
C MET A 78 12.36 20.61 6.87
N GLU A 79 11.98 19.38 7.17
CA GLU A 79 12.50 18.61 8.29
C GLU A 79 13.04 17.26 7.77
N TYR A 80 13.66 16.48 8.64
CA TYR A 80 14.12 15.12 8.35
C TYR A 80 14.22 14.33 9.65
N ILE A 81 14.21 13.00 9.53
CA ILE A 81 14.43 12.12 10.68
C ILE A 81 15.93 11.85 10.82
N ASP A 82 16.45 12.00 12.04
CA ASP A 82 17.85 11.79 12.42
C ASP A 82 17.95 10.80 13.59
N GLY A 83 19.14 10.26 13.80
CA GLY A 83 19.49 9.42 14.95
C GLY A 83 19.78 7.97 14.58
N VAL A 84 19.82 7.13 15.61
CA VAL A 84 19.95 5.68 15.53
C VAL A 84 18.90 5.07 16.43
N ASP A 85 18.12 4.16 15.86
CA ASP A 85 17.21 3.31 16.59
C ASP A 85 17.96 2.07 17.10
N THR A 86 17.98 1.94 18.43
CA THR A 86 18.77 0.94 19.15
C THR A 86 17.99 -0.34 19.44
N SER A 87 16.72 -0.44 19.03
CA SER A 87 15.92 -1.66 19.18
C SER A 87 16.33 -2.74 18.18
N PHE A 88 17.11 -2.37 17.16
CA PHE A 88 17.59 -3.28 16.12
C PHE A 88 19.12 -3.24 16.00
N SER A 89 19.70 -4.37 15.62
CA SER A 89 21.16 -4.50 15.44
C SER A 89 21.67 -4.01 14.08
N ALA A 90 20.79 -3.79 13.10
CA ALA A 90 21.15 -3.37 11.74
C ALA A 90 19.98 -2.69 11.03
N ASN A 91 20.28 -1.94 9.96
CA ASN A 91 19.32 -1.24 9.09
C ASN A 91 18.41 -0.24 9.83
N SER A 92 18.89 0.38 10.91
CA SER A 92 18.11 1.24 11.80
C SER A 92 18.78 2.59 12.08
N ASN A 93 19.77 2.98 11.27
CA ASN A 93 20.51 4.22 11.41
C ASN A 93 20.08 5.25 10.35
N TRP A 94 19.29 6.24 10.78
CA TRP A 94 18.77 7.32 9.94
C TRP A 94 19.87 8.12 9.21
N ARG A 95 21.10 8.13 9.73
CA ARG A 95 22.20 8.91 9.18
C ARG A 95 22.90 8.23 8.02
N THR A 96 22.94 6.90 8.01
CA THR A 96 23.79 6.12 7.10
C THR A 96 23.00 5.23 6.16
N ASP A 97 21.91 4.63 6.62
CA ASP A 97 21.28 3.53 5.87
C ASP A 97 20.52 4.05 4.64
N TRP A 98 20.08 5.31 4.68
CA TRP A 98 19.46 5.99 3.54
C TRP A 98 20.45 6.48 2.49
N GLN A 99 21.73 6.66 2.81
CA GLN A 99 22.74 7.26 1.89
C GLN A 99 22.94 6.43 0.61
N ARG A 100 22.72 5.13 0.69
CA ARG A 100 22.83 4.23 -0.46
C ARG A 100 21.54 4.18 -1.29
N LEU A 101 20.40 4.43 -0.64
CA LEU A 101 19.09 4.26 -1.26
C LEU A 101 18.61 5.55 -1.95
N VAL A 102 18.70 6.70 -1.29
CA VAL A 102 18.12 7.96 -1.79
C VAL A 102 19.18 9.04 -1.95
N LYS A 103 19.06 9.87 -2.98
CA LYS A 103 20.02 10.94 -3.31
C LYS A 103 20.26 11.93 -2.16
N SER A 104 19.23 12.23 -1.36
CA SER A 104 19.35 13.11 -0.19
C SER A 104 20.11 12.46 0.98
N GLY A 105 20.25 11.13 0.95
CA GLY A 105 20.70 10.31 2.07
C GLY A 105 19.85 10.39 3.32
N ARG A 106 18.60 10.88 3.21
CA ARG A 106 17.71 11.15 4.35
C ARG A 106 16.25 10.90 4.02
N MET A 107 15.50 10.36 4.98
CA MET A 107 14.04 10.48 4.99
C MET A 107 13.66 11.90 5.42
N GLN A 108 13.14 12.68 4.47
CA GLN A 108 12.72 14.06 4.71
C GLN A 108 11.29 14.08 5.25
N VAL A 109 10.95 15.13 5.99
CA VAL A 109 9.57 15.44 6.39
C VAL A 109 9.20 16.77 5.75
N GLN A 110 8.08 16.78 5.01
CA GLN A 110 7.59 17.95 4.29
C GLN A 110 6.13 18.26 4.61
N TYR A 111 5.82 19.55 4.52
CA TYR A 111 4.50 20.11 4.82
C TYR A 111 3.96 20.94 3.64
N THR A 112 4.82 21.49 2.78
CA THR A 112 4.47 22.48 1.76
C THR A 112 3.65 23.62 2.34
N GLY A 113 4.23 24.27 3.36
CA GLY A 113 3.65 25.37 4.12
C GLY A 113 3.14 24.99 5.52
N GLY A 114 2.34 25.88 6.09
CA GLY A 114 1.82 25.76 7.46
C GLY A 114 2.90 25.96 8.52
N ASP A 115 2.57 26.64 9.60
CA ASP A 115 3.47 26.81 10.75
C ASP A 115 3.18 25.76 11.85
N SER A 116 3.93 25.84 12.95
CA SER A 116 3.82 24.91 14.08
C SER A 116 2.49 24.99 14.86
N THR A 117 1.67 26.02 14.63
CA THR A 117 0.31 26.11 15.21
C THR A 117 -0.70 25.29 14.42
N LYS A 118 -0.34 24.86 13.20
CA LYS A 118 -1.20 24.15 12.26
C LYS A 118 -0.82 22.70 12.09
N ARG A 119 0.47 22.39 12.16
CA ARG A 119 0.99 21.04 11.94
C ARG A 119 2.27 20.77 12.73
N LEU A 120 2.58 19.50 12.94
CA LEU A 120 3.93 19.05 13.27
C LEU A 120 4.10 17.56 12.99
N ALA A 121 5.36 17.15 12.83
CA ALA A 121 5.82 15.79 12.98
C ALA A 121 6.87 15.74 14.08
N ARG A 122 6.81 14.76 14.97
CA ARG A 122 7.85 14.54 15.99
C ARG A 122 7.95 13.09 16.40
N VAL A 123 9.13 12.66 16.80
CA VAL A 123 9.27 11.44 17.60
C VAL A 123 8.95 11.81 19.05
N MET A 124 8.06 11.06 19.68
CA MET A 124 7.64 11.27 21.07
C MET A 124 7.26 9.96 21.73
N ALA A 125 7.20 9.94 23.06
CA ALA A 125 6.66 8.80 23.79
C ALA A 125 5.19 8.52 23.38
N GLU A 126 4.85 7.25 23.20
CA GLU A 126 3.50 6.82 22.84
C GLU A 126 2.49 7.24 23.94
N PRO A 127 1.37 7.88 23.58
CA PRO A 127 0.30 8.13 24.54
C PRO A 127 -0.22 6.83 25.15
N GLY A 128 -0.15 6.70 26.48
CA GLY A 128 -0.58 5.50 27.21
C GLY A 128 0.50 4.41 27.36
N ASN A 129 1.60 4.50 26.62
CA ASN A 129 2.76 3.60 26.78
C ASN A 129 4.08 4.40 26.68
N PRO A 130 4.46 5.16 27.71
CA PRO A 130 5.59 6.07 27.63
C PRO A 130 6.97 5.41 27.50
N LYS A 131 7.02 4.06 27.53
CA LYS A 131 8.24 3.28 27.28
C LYS A 131 8.51 3.06 25.79
N ASN A 132 7.49 3.25 24.96
CA ASN A 132 7.58 3.18 23.51
C ASN A 132 7.63 4.58 22.93
N HIS A 133 8.31 4.76 21.81
CA HIS A 133 8.36 6.00 21.05
C HIS A 133 7.71 5.81 19.67
N VAL A 134 7.08 6.87 19.18
CA VAL A 134 6.33 6.83 17.93
C VAL A 134 6.58 8.11 17.13
N LEU A 135 6.46 8.03 15.81
CA LEU A 135 6.35 9.21 14.97
C LEU A 135 4.91 9.73 15.02
N HIS A 136 4.71 10.90 15.62
CA HIS A 136 3.43 11.57 15.72
C HIS A 136 3.26 12.62 14.63
N TYR A 137 2.20 12.50 13.84
CA TYR A 137 1.68 13.55 12.98
C TYR A 137 0.46 14.21 13.64
N TRP A 138 0.51 15.54 13.76
CA TRP A 138 -0.59 16.35 14.26
C TRP A 138 -0.97 17.39 13.22
N LEU A 139 -2.20 17.37 12.73
CA LEU A 139 -2.68 18.22 11.65
C LEU A 139 -3.99 18.92 12.04
N ASN A 140 -3.85 20.18 12.47
CA ASN A 140 -4.91 20.97 13.08
C ASN A 140 -5.41 22.12 12.21
N ASP A 141 -4.82 22.37 11.04
CA ASP A 141 -5.36 23.35 10.10
C ASP A 141 -4.90 23.06 8.67
N SER A 142 -5.43 23.84 7.73
CA SER A 142 -4.98 23.89 6.33
C SER A 142 -4.30 25.22 6.03
N TRP A 143 -3.58 25.29 4.92
CA TRP A 143 -2.87 26.49 4.49
C TRP A 143 -2.79 26.59 2.96
N ALA A 144 -2.46 27.80 2.49
CA ALA A 144 -2.08 28.03 1.10
C ALA A 144 -0.75 27.33 0.83
N ALA A 145 -0.74 26.48 -0.17
CA ALA A 145 0.43 25.73 -0.59
C ALA A 145 0.77 26.04 -2.06
N SER A 146 1.64 25.22 -2.67
CA SER A 146 1.97 25.31 -4.10
C SER A 146 0.72 25.46 -4.98
N GLU A 147 0.84 26.22 -6.07
CA GLU A 147 -0.24 26.40 -7.06
C GLU A 147 -1.55 26.96 -6.46
N ASN A 148 -1.47 27.72 -5.37
CA ASN A 148 -2.61 28.29 -4.64
C ASN A 148 -3.62 27.26 -4.11
N GLN A 149 -3.24 25.99 -4.04
CA GLN A 149 -4.09 24.95 -3.45
C GLN A 149 -4.20 25.18 -1.93
N GLN A 150 -5.42 25.08 -1.40
CA GLN A 150 -5.67 25.09 0.04
C GLN A 150 -5.73 23.65 0.54
N LYS A 151 -4.70 23.24 1.27
CA LYS A 151 -4.49 21.84 1.65
C LYS A 151 -3.80 21.72 3.00
N ALA A 152 -3.79 20.51 3.54
CA ALA A 152 -3.14 20.18 4.79
C ALA A 152 -2.31 18.92 4.58
N ARG A 153 -1.00 18.99 4.82
CA ARG A 153 -0.06 17.92 4.47
C ARG A 153 1.02 17.73 5.51
N ILE A 154 1.26 16.48 5.86
CA ILE A 154 2.48 16.01 6.51
C ILE A 154 2.90 14.74 5.76
N GLN A 155 4.15 14.65 5.32
CA GLN A 155 4.63 13.47 4.61
C GLN A 155 6.09 13.22 4.92
N THR A 156 6.44 11.96 5.12
CA THR A 156 7.82 11.50 4.97
C THR A 156 8.12 11.22 3.50
N ASN A 157 9.32 11.54 3.04
CA ASN A 157 9.71 11.42 1.64
C ASN A 157 11.01 10.61 1.51
N LEU A 158 10.97 9.68 0.57
CA LEU A 158 12.12 9.00 -0.02
C LEU A 158 12.08 9.29 -1.53
N TYR A 159 12.65 10.41 -1.95
CA TYR A 159 12.69 10.83 -3.35
C TYR A 159 14.09 10.67 -3.94
N GLY A 160 14.15 10.44 -5.25
CA GLY A 160 15.40 10.16 -5.96
C GLY A 160 16.04 8.86 -5.47
N ILE A 161 15.24 7.79 -5.41
CA ILE A 161 15.73 6.45 -5.10
C ILE A 161 16.66 5.98 -6.22
N ASN A 162 17.89 5.61 -5.86
CA ASN A 162 18.93 5.22 -6.80
C ASN A 162 18.56 3.92 -7.51
N GLY A 163 18.41 3.97 -8.83
CA GLY A 163 18.09 2.81 -9.67
C GLY A 163 16.63 2.36 -9.63
N GLY A 164 15.78 3.04 -8.84
CA GLY A 164 14.36 2.71 -8.64
C GLY A 164 14.13 1.36 -7.93
N LEU A 165 12.94 1.20 -7.33
CA LEU A 165 12.51 -0.07 -6.74
C LEU A 165 11.45 -0.73 -7.61
N THR A 166 11.81 -1.78 -8.33
CA THR A 166 10.85 -2.57 -9.15
C THR A 166 9.97 -3.46 -8.28
N GLU A 167 10.37 -3.74 -7.06
CA GLU A 167 9.60 -4.47 -6.06
C GLU A 167 9.90 -3.90 -4.67
N LEU A 168 8.87 -3.65 -3.87
CA LEU A 168 9.02 -3.25 -2.48
C LEU A 168 7.96 -3.92 -1.61
N TYR A 169 8.35 -4.22 -0.38
CA TYR A 169 7.46 -4.61 0.71
C TYR A 169 7.67 -3.66 1.87
N GLN A 170 6.60 -3.21 2.49
CA GLN A 170 6.66 -2.42 3.72
C GLN A 170 5.69 -2.97 4.75
N SER A 171 6.10 -2.90 6.02
CA SER A 171 5.20 -3.01 7.16
C SER A 171 5.34 -1.77 8.04
N VAL A 172 4.24 -1.27 8.58
CA VAL A 172 4.22 -0.16 9.54
C VAL A 172 2.98 -0.27 10.42
N ARG A 173 3.15 -0.05 11.71
CA ARG A 173 2.07 0.00 12.68
C ARG A 173 1.51 1.43 12.74
N VAL A 174 0.19 1.55 12.77
CA VAL A 174 -0.52 2.82 12.62
C VAL A 174 -1.62 2.94 13.66
N PHE A 175 -1.74 4.12 14.27
CA PHE A 175 -2.86 4.50 15.13
C PHE A 175 -3.49 5.78 14.60
N LEU A 176 -4.74 5.67 14.16
CA LEU A 176 -5.57 6.82 13.82
C LEU A 176 -6.42 7.17 15.05
N THR A 177 -6.31 8.40 15.56
CA THR A 177 -7.03 8.78 16.80
C THR A 177 -8.54 8.75 16.64
N ASP A 178 -9.27 8.68 17.76
CA ASP A 178 -10.74 8.70 17.77
C ASP A 178 -11.35 9.90 17.05
N ASP A 179 -10.60 11.00 16.92
CA ASP A 179 -11.00 12.19 16.18
C ASP A 179 -11.26 11.92 14.70
N PHE A 180 -10.66 10.89 14.10
CA PHE A 180 -11.00 10.46 12.75
C PHE A 180 -12.47 10.05 12.61
N ASN A 181 -13.16 9.65 13.69
CA ASN A 181 -14.59 9.37 13.64
C ASN A 181 -15.42 10.60 13.24
N ALA A 182 -14.90 11.82 13.41
CA ALA A 182 -15.53 13.04 12.92
C ALA A 182 -15.73 13.05 11.40
N LEU A 183 -14.87 12.35 10.65
CA LEU A 183 -14.98 12.25 9.19
C LEU A 183 -16.16 11.38 8.75
N LYS A 184 -16.66 10.47 9.61
CA LYS A 184 -17.82 9.62 9.29
C LYS A 184 -19.07 10.46 9.00
N THR A 185 -19.19 11.63 9.64
CA THR A 185 -20.31 12.57 9.52
C THR A 185 -20.10 13.65 8.46
N TYR A 186 -18.98 13.65 7.74
CA TYR A 186 -18.77 14.59 6.64
C TYR A 186 -19.81 14.33 5.54
N PRO A 187 -20.60 15.32 5.09
CA PRO A 187 -21.80 15.03 4.28
C PRO A 187 -21.48 14.49 2.88
N ARG A 188 -20.30 14.81 2.33
CA ARG A 188 -19.88 14.40 0.99
C ARG A 188 -19.04 13.12 1.02
N ALA A 189 -18.83 12.54 -0.15
CA ALA A 189 -17.83 11.50 -0.33
C ALA A 189 -16.44 12.03 0.05
N ILE A 190 -15.61 11.14 0.61
CA ILE A 190 -14.20 11.39 0.84
C ILE A 190 -13.43 10.60 -0.21
N SER A 191 -12.94 11.29 -1.23
CA SER A 191 -12.06 10.74 -2.27
C SER A 191 -10.59 11.09 -2.07
N TRP A 192 -10.28 11.93 -1.08
CA TRP A 192 -8.92 12.41 -0.84
C TRP A 192 -8.61 12.62 0.65
N CYS A 193 -7.94 11.62 1.21
CA CYS A 193 -7.27 11.65 2.51
C CYS A 193 -6.13 10.62 2.47
N THR A 194 -5.00 11.00 1.88
CA THR A 194 -3.90 10.09 1.54
C THR A 194 -3.07 9.76 2.78
N ILE A 195 -2.76 8.48 2.95
CA ILE A 195 -1.93 7.94 4.04
C ILE A 195 -0.62 7.31 3.55
N SER A 196 -0.52 6.95 2.26
CA SER A 196 0.73 6.58 1.58
C SER A 196 0.64 6.90 0.09
N GLU A 197 1.76 7.19 -0.56
CA GLU A 197 1.81 7.54 -1.99
C GLU A 197 3.11 7.03 -2.64
N PHE A 198 2.99 6.40 -3.81
CA PHE A 198 4.06 5.73 -4.55
C PHE A 198 4.22 6.39 -5.91
N TRP A 199 5.45 6.69 -6.30
CA TRP A 199 5.78 7.35 -7.56
C TRP A 199 6.74 6.49 -8.38
N ASN A 200 6.21 5.92 -9.46
CA ASN A 200 7.02 5.34 -10.51
C ASN A 200 7.33 6.47 -11.48
N ASN A 201 8.50 7.07 -11.32
CA ASN A 201 8.88 8.36 -11.88
C ASN A 201 8.00 9.53 -11.35
N GLU A 202 8.62 10.48 -10.64
CA GLU A 202 7.89 11.63 -10.11
C GLU A 202 7.53 12.62 -11.23
N TRP A 203 6.24 12.78 -11.54
CA TRP A 203 5.78 13.57 -12.69
C TRP A 203 6.13 15.06 -12.68
N TRP A 204 6.70 15.57 -11.57
CA TRP A 204 7.13 16.97 -11.42
C TRP A 204 8.61 17.14 -11.74
N VAL A 205 9.35 16.04 -11.95
CA VAL A 205 10.73 16.08 -12.37
C VAL A 205 10.79 16.59 -13.81
N LYS A 206 11.56 17.64 -14.04
CA LYS A 206 11.67 18.27 -15.35
C LYS A 206 12.19 17.24 -16.37
N GLY A 207 11.42 17.07 -17.45
CA GLY A 207 11.78 16.19 -18.55
C GLY A 207 11.37 14.73 -18.36
N GLU A 208 10.67 14.40 -17.26
CA GLU A 208 10.09 13.07 -17.03
C GLU A 208 8.76 12.92 -17.80
N PRO A 209 8.67 12.09 -18.86
CA PRO A 209 7.45 11.94 -19.65
C PRO A 209 6.49 10.86 -19.11
N TYR A 210 6.97 9.94 -18.28
CA TYR A 210 6.29 8.71 -17.87
C TYR A 210 6.01 8.65 -16.38
N GLY A 211 5.74 9.80 -15.76
CA GLY A 211 5.35 9.82 -14.35
C GLY A 211 4.05 9.05 -14.09
N PHE A 212 4.04 8.27 -13.01
CA PHE A 212 2.91 7.49 -12.55
C PHE A 212 2.82 7.45 -11.04
N ARG A 213 1.59 7.42 -10.53
CA ARG A 213 1.30 7.53 -9.11
C ARG A 213 0.29 6.49 -8.66
N ILE A 214 0.53 5.90 -7.49
CA ILE A 214 -0.50 5.19 -6.74
C ILE A 214 -0.68 5.90 -5.39
N THR A 215 -1.92 6.17 -5.02
CA THR A 215 -2.29 6.74 -3.72
C THR A 215 -3.11 5.74 -2.92
N LEU A 216 -2.72 5.53 -1.67
CA LEU A 216 -3.54 4.87 -0.65
C LEU A 216 -4.10 5.93 0.28
N GLY A 217 -5.40 5.91 0.49
CA GLY A 217 -6.08 6.86 1.35
C GLY A 217 -7.21 6.24 2.16
N ILE A 218 -7.87 7.11 2.92
CA ILE A 218 -9.08 6.83 3.67
C ILE A 218 -10.24 7.55 2.97
N GLY A 219 -11.33 6.84 2.73
CA GLY A 219 -12.50 7.36 2.05
C GLY A 219 -13.81 6.82 2.60
N LYS A 220 -14.90 7.41 2.11
CA LYS A 220 -16.27 6.97 2.36
C LYS A 220 -17.20 7.50 1.28
N ALA A 221 -18.36 6.88 1.13
CA ALA A 221 -19.43 7.40 0.29
C ALA A 221 -20.08 8.66 0.90
N SER A 222 -20.82 9.40 0.07
CA SER A 222 -21.72 10.47 0.53
C SER A 222 -22.82 9.93 1.44
N GLY A 223 -23.32 10.76 2.35
CA GLY A 223 -24.36 10.37 3.30
C GLY A 223 -24.07 10.82 4.74
N PRO A 224 -25.08 10.73 5.63
CA PRO A 224 -25.03 11.34 6.96
C PRO A 224 -24.04 10.64 7.91
N GLN A 225 -23.84 9.34 7.74
CA GLN A 225 -22.87 8.55 8.50
C GLN A 225 -22.46 7.33 7.69
N ASN A 226 -21.18 7.25 7.32
CA ASN A 226 -20.62 6.08 6.64
C ASN A 226 -19.32 5.66 7.30
N GLU A 227 -19.04 4.36 7.29
CA GLU A 227 -17.74 3.85 7.71
C GLU A 227 -16.62 4.40 6.84
N LEU A 228 -15.46 4.61 7.47
CA LEU A 228 -14.23 4.92 6.78
C LEU A 228 -13.61 3.63 6.26
N LYS A 229 -13.25 3.61 5.00
CA LYS A 229 -12.65 2.46 4.31
C LYS A 229 -11.41 2.91 3.55
N PHE A 230 -10.52 1.98 3.24
CA PHE A 230 -9.37 2.28 2.40
C PHE A 230 -9.80 2.56 0.96
N ILE A 231 -9.14 3.51 0.31
CA ILE A 231 -9.30 3.81 -1.11
C ILE A 231 -7.94 3.78 -1.80
N LEU A 232 -7.93 3.32 -3.05
CA LEU A 232 -6.76 3.34 -3.91
C LEU A 232 -7.07 4.05 -5.22
N ASN A 233 -6.09 4.78 -5.74
CA ASN A 233 -6.15 5.35 -7.07
C ASN A 233 -4.78 5.31 -7.73
N ALA A 234 -4.74 4.90 -9.00
CA ALA A 234 -3.54 4.84 -9.81
C ALA A 234 -3.69 5.68 -11.09
N GLU A 235 -2.70 6.52 -11.37
CA GLU A 235 -2.81 7.57 -12.37
C GLU A 235 -1.52 7.75 -13.16
N ASN A 236 -1.66 7.97 -14.47
CA ASN A 236 -0.61 8.58 -15.29
C ASN A 236 -0.49 10.09 -14.99
N ALA A 237 0.62 10.69 -15.42
CA ALA A 237 0.84 12.14 -15.48
C ALA A 237 -0.40 12.94 -15.89
N GLY A 238 -0.71 13.96 -15.08
CA GLY A 238 -1.89 14.80 -15.27
C GLY A 238 -3.17 14.24 -14.64
N GLN A 239 -3.07 13.41 -13.60
CA GLN A 239 -4.22 12.82 -12.88
C GLN A 239 -5.15 12.00 -13.81
N LYS A 240 -4.57 11.34 -14.81
CA LYS A 240 -5.31 10.48 -15.72
C LYS A 240 -5.45 9.11 -15.08
N GLU A 241 -6.64 8.82 -14.56
CA GLU A 241 -6.95 7.55 -13.91
C GLU A 241 -6.65 6.35 -14.84
N VAL A 242 -6.01 5.33 -14.26
CA VAL A 242 -5.73 4.04 -14.90
C VAL A 242 -6.56 2.94 -14.25
N TRP A 243 -6.61 2.92 -12.92
CA TRP A 243 -7.53 2.10 -12.15
C TRP A 243 -7.74 2.70 -10.76
N HIS A 244 -8.87 2.37 -10.14
CA HIS A 244 -9.20 2.82 -8.79
C HIS A 244 -9.90 1.71 -8.00
N ALA A 245 -9.79 1.78 -6.68
CA ALA A 245 -10.59 1.01 -5.73
C ALA A 245 -11.19 1.99 -4.72
N ASN A 246 -12.48 2.30 -4.87
CA ASN A 246 -13.16 3.28 -4.03
C ASN A 246 -13.64 2.66 -2.70
N SER A 247 -14.29 3.45 -1.85
CA SER A 247 -14.74 2.94 -0.55
C SER A 247 -15.78 1.82 -0.66
N ALA A 248 -16.49 1.69 -1.78
CA ALA A 248 -17.45 0.59 -1.98
C ALA A 248 -16.76 -0.73 -2.35
N SER A 249 -15.54 -0.72 -2.91
CA SER A 249 -14.81 -1.95 -3.24
C SER A 249 -14.11 -2.60 -2.05
N SER A 250 -13.88 -1.86 -0.96
CA SER A 250 -13.34 -2.45 0.27
C SER A 250 -14.48 -2.98 1.17
N THR A 251 -14.31 -4.19 1.68
CA THR A 251 -15.13 -4.75 2.77
C THR A 251 -14.52 -4.49 4.16
N VAL A 252 -13.29 -3.97 4.21
CA VAL A 252 -12.53 -3.75 5.44
C VAL A 252 -12.65 -2.30 5.88
N ALA A 253 -13.21 -2.10 7.07
CA ALA A 253 -13.24 -0.80 7.74
C ALA A 253 -11.85 -0.41 8.25
N VAL A 254 -11.54 0.88 8.20
CA VAL A 254 -10.30 1.41 8.78
C VAL A 254 -10.41 1.36 10.30
N PRO A 255 -9.47 0.72 11.03
CA PRO A 255 -9.47 0.74 12.48
C PRO A 255 -9.18 2.15 13.01
N ILE A 256 -10.11 2.72 13.76
CA ILE A 256 -9.99 4.03 14.42
C ILE A 256 -9.92 3.81 15.94
N GLY A 257 -9.05 4.55 16.63
CA GLY A 257 -8.86 4.44 18.08
C GLY A 257 -8.12 3.15 18.50
N ARG A 258 -7.47 2.47 17.55
CA ARG A 258 -6.75 1.22 17.78
C ARG A 258 -5.53 1.14 16.87
N TRP A 259 -4.47 0.55 17.38
CA TRP A 259 -3.31 0.17 16.60
C TRP A 259 -3.65 -0.94 15.60
N PHE A 260 -3.07 -0.84 14.41
CA PHE A 260 -3.09 -1.90 13.41
C PHE A 260 -1.82 -1.85 12.58
N THR A 261 -1.33 -3.00 12.16
CA THR A 261 -0.22 -3.08 11.19
C THR A 261 -0.78 -3.02 9.78
N MET A 262 -0.20 -2.17 8.93
CA MET A 262 -0.41 -2.18 7.50
C MET A 262 0.78 -2.85 6.81
N GLU A 263 0.48 -3.82 5.96
CA GLU A 263 1.46 -4.51 5.12
C GLU A 263 1.14 -4.21 3.66
N TYR A 264 2.08 -3.57 2.95
CA TYR A 264 1.93 -3.24 1.54
C TYR A 264 3.01 -3.94 0.75
N TYR A 265 2.64 -4.37 -0.45
CA TYR A 265 3.58 -4.83 -1.45
C TYR A 265 3.23 -4.19 -2.78
N LEU A 266 4.27 -3.74 -3.48
CA LEU A 266 4.16 -3.20 -4.81
C LEU A 266 5.21 -3.87 -5.70
N LYS A 267 4.74 -4.39 -6.83
CA LYS A 267 5.57 -4.89 -7.92
C LYS A 267 5.29 -4.07 -9.17
N GLU A 268 6.35 -3.51 -9.75
CA GLU A 268 6.30 -2.89 -11.07
C GLU A 268 5.87 -3.91 -12.13
N GLY A 269 4.91 -3.51 -12.94
CA GLY A 269 4.48 -4.25 -14.10
C GLY A 269 3.26 -3.62 -14.76
N ASN A 270 2.83 -4.26 -15.84
CA ASN A 270 1.71 -3.80 -16.65
C ASN A 270 0.38 -4.37 -16.11
N ARG A 271 -0.68 -4.32 -16.92
CA ARG A 271 -1.99 -4.89 -16.60
C ARG A 271 -1.93 -6.33 -16.06
N ASP A 272 -1.01 -7.15 -16.55
CA ASP A 272 -0.95 -8.59 -16.26
C ASP A 272 0.15 -8.95 -15.25
N THR A 273 1.16 -8.09 -15.07
CA THR A 273 2.35 -8.40 -14.26
C THR A 273 2.55 -7.50 -13.05
N GLY A 274 1.94 -6.31 -13.04
CA GLY A 274 2.01 -5.38 -11.92
C GLY A 274 1.10 -5.82 -10.79
N ARG A 275 1.50 -5.56 -9.55
CA ARG A 275 0.71 -5.96 -8.36
C ARG A 275 0.78 -4.90 -7.28
N PHE A 276 -0.38 -4.54 -6.75
CA PHE A 276 -0.52 -3.79 -5.51
C PHE A 276 -1.26 -4.65 -4.50
N PHE A 277 -0.67 -4.87 -3.33
CA PHE A 277 -1.25 -5.63 -2.24
C PHE A 277 -1.28 -4.79 -0.97
N LEU A 278 -2.38 -4.87 -0.23
CA LEU A 278 -2.55 -4.30 1.11
C LEU A 278 -3.27 -5.31 2.00
N ALA A 279 -2.66 -5.64 3.13
CA ALA A 279 -3.33 -6.27 4.25
C ALA A 279 -3.20 -5.42 5.51
N ILE A 280 -4.15 -5.59 6.43
CA ILE A 280 -4.07 -5.02 7.77
C ILE A 280 -4.23 -6.09 8.83
N THR A 281 -3.60 -5.87 9.97
CA THR A 281 -3.77 -6.68 11.18
C THR A 281 -4.06 -5.75 12.35
N PRO A 282 -5.34 -5.51 12.70
CA PRO A 282 -5.67 -4.76 13.89
C PRO A 282 -5.25 -5.50 15.16
N ASP A 283 -4.78 -4.78 16.17
CA ASP A 283 -4.33 -5.39 17.42
C ASP A 283 -5.44 -6.26 18.03
N GLY A 284 -5.09 -7.51 18.35
CA GLY A 284 -6.00 -8.51 18.88
C GLY A 284 -7.05 -9.03 17.89
N GLN A 285 -6.87 -8.82 16.58
CA GLN A 285 -7.77 -9.28 15.52
C GLN A 285 -7.00 -10.05 14.44
N PRO A 286 -7.67 -10.93 13.67
CA PRO A 286 -7.03 -11.61 12.55
C PRO A 286 -6.64 -10.64 11.44
N ARG A 287 -5.61 -11.01 10.68
CA ARG A 287 -5.18 -10.34 9.45
C ARG A 287 -6.29 -10.34 8.40
N GLN A 288 -6.43 -9.24 7.68
CA GLN A 288 -7.43 -9.03 6.63
C GLN A 288 -6.75 -8.48 5.39
N VAL A 289 -6.91 -9.15 4.25
CA VAL A 289 -6.51 -8.59 2.95
C VAL A 289 -7.53 -7.54 2.55
N VAL A 290 -7.07 -6.31 2.37
CA VAL A 290 -7.89 -5.19 1.92
C VAL A 290 -7.92 -5.14 0.40
N TYR A 291 -6.75 -5.26 -0.24
CA TYR A 291 -6.58 -5.21 -1.68
C TYR A 291 -5.51 -6.19 -2.15
N ASP A 292 -5.76 -6.87 -3.26
CA ASP A 292 -4.78 -7.60 -4.06
C ASP A 292 -5.12 -7.37 -5.54
N ILE A 293 -4.49 -6.37 -6.12
CA ILE A 293 -4.83 -5.84 -7.45
C ILE A 293 -3.69 -6.19 -8.40
N THR A 294 -4.00 -6.93 -9.46
CA THR A 294 -3.11 -7.12 -10.62
C THR A 294 -3.48 -6.09 -11.69
N ASN A 295 -2.62 -5.09 -11.90
CA ASN A 295 -2.79 -4.06 -12.93
C ASN A 295 -1.49 -3.23 -13.09
N PHE A 296 -1.49 -2.23 -13.98
CA PHE A 296 -0.38 -1.30 -14.17
C PHE A 296 0.07 -0.65 -12.85
N THR A 297 1.37 -0.71 -12.56
CA THR A 297 2.00 -0.03 -11.42
C THR A 297 3.12 0.94 -11.86
N HIS A 298 3.16 1.21 -13.17
CA HIS A 298 3.95 2.23 -13.82
C HIS A 298 3.09 2.89 -14.91
N ASN A 299 3.61 3.93 -15.57
CA ASN A 299 2.87 4.64 -16.61
C ASN A 299 2.53 3.71 -17.79
N THR A 300 1.29 3.75 -18.25
CA THR A 300 0.78 2.82 -19.28
C THR A 300 1.46 2.96 -20.64
N THR A 301 2.23 4.02 -20.85
CA THR A 301 2.95 4.32 -22.09
C THR A 301 4.46 4.27 -21.95
N ASP A 302 4.97 3.94 -20.76
CA ASP A 302 6.41 3.77 -20.53
C ASP A 302 6.92 2.50 -21.24
N PRO A 303 7.82 2.61 -22.23
CA PRO A 303 8.38 1.45 -22.91
C PRO A 303 9.45 0.72 -22.08
N SER A 304 9.97 1.35 -21.02
CA SER A 304 11.09 0.83 -20.22
C SER A 304 10.99 1.33 -18.77
N PRO A 305 9.97 0.88 -18.02
CA PRO A 305 9.80 1.29 -16.63
C PRO A 305 10.99 0.82 -15.77
N ASN A 306 11.33 1.60 -14.76
CA ASN A 306 12.59 1.52 -14.02
C ASN A 306 12.42 1.59 -12.49
N GLY A 307 11.22 1.31 -12.01
CA GLY A 307 10.87 1.20 -10.60
C GLY A 307 10.38 2.50 -9.97
N ILE A 308 10.01 2.37 -8.69
CA ILE A 308 9.64 3.49 -7.83
C ILE A 308 10.87 4.36 -7.56
N THR A 309 10.85 5.59 -8.05
CA THR A 309 11.90 6.60 -7.85
C THR A 309 11.57 7.54 -6.69
N GLY A 310 10.29 7.65 -6.34
CA GLY A 310 9.81 8.48 -5.24
C GLY A 310 8.74 7.79 -4.41
N TYR A 311 8.80 7.98 -3.09
CA TYR A 311 7.90 7.28 -2.19
C TYR A 311 7.59 8.09 -0.92
N ASN A 312 6.32 8.10 -0.50
CA ASN A 312 5.85 8.69 0.76
C ASN A 312 5.26 7.62 1.69
N PRO A 313 6.09 6.93 2.49
CA PRO A 313 5.65 5.78 3.28
C PRO A 313 4.65 6.07 4.39
N MET A 314 4.75 7.26 4.97
CA MET A 314 3.89 7.74 6.05
C MET A 314 3.43 9.14 5.67
N LYS A 315 2.12 9.31 5.52
CA LYS A 315 1.51 10.54 5.02
C LYS A 315 0.21 10.84 5.74
N LEU A 316 -0.12 12.12 5.85
CA LEU A 316 -1.45 12.59 6.16
C LEU A 316 -1.70 13.80 5.27
N TYR A 317 -2.46 13.60 4.21
CA TYR A 317 -2.65 14.62 3.18
C TYR A 317 -4.10 14.72 2.74
N THR A 318 -4.71 15.88 2.96
CA THR A 318 -6.13 16.07 2.67
C THR A 318 -6.49 17.53 2.37
N SER A 319 -7.75 17.72 2.02
CA SER A 319 -8.39 18.98 1.68
C SER A 319 -8.65 19.86 2.92
N LYS A 320 -8.75 21.17 2.69
CA LYS A 320 -9.21 22.14 3.70
C LYS A 320 -10.59 21.78 4.26
N GLU A 321 -11.49 21.26 3.44
CA GLU A 321 -12.86 20.96 3.82
C GLU A 321 -12.94 19.85 4.87
N LEU A 322 -12.10 18.80 4.74
CA LEU A 322 -12.06 17.75 5.76
C LEU A 322 -11.47 18.26 7.07
N VAL A 323 -10.37 19.01 7.01
CA VAL A 323 -9.76 19.59 8.22
C VAL A 323 -10.75 20.51 8.93
N ASN A 324 -11.42 21.39 8.20
CA ASN A 324 -12.43 22.28 8.77
C ASN A 324 -13.61 21.52 9.41
N HIS A 325 -14.09 20.44 8.77
CA HIS A 325 -15.17 19.62 9.32
C HIS A 325 -14.80 18.96 10.65
N VAL A 326 -13.56 18.47 10.78
CA VAL A 326 -13.05 17.88 12.02
C VAL A 326 -12.90 18.96 13.09
N ARG A 327 -12.28 20.09 12.75
CA ARG A 327 -12.08 21.21 13.68
C ARG A 327 -13.38 21.84 14.18
N ALA A 328 -14.40 21.94 13.34
CA ALA A 328 -15.72 22.46 13.73
C ALA A 328 -16.37 21.64 14.84
N GLN A 329 -15.92 20.40 15.05
CA GLN A 329 -16.35 19.51 16.14
C GLN A 329 -15.38 19.54 17.34
N GLY A 330 -14.43 20.48 17.39
CA GLY A 330 -13.43 20.59 18.46
C GLY A 330 -12.35 19.50 18.41
N LYS A 331 -12.14 18.86 17.25
CA LYS A 331 -11.27 17.70 17.06
C LYS A 331 -10.09 18.00 16.15
N THR A 332 -9.13 17.06 16.07
CA THR A 332 -7.92 17.20 15.24
C THR A 332 -7.49 15.88 14.61
N LEU A 333 -7.05 15.92 13.34
CA LEU A 333 -6.51 14.72 12.69
C LEU A 333 -5.10 14.44 13.22
N GLN A 334 -4.92 13.25 13.80
CA GLN A 334 -3.64 12.81 14.35
C GLN A 334 -3.37 11.36 13.99
N VAL A 335 -2.13 11.07 13.59
CA VAL A 335 -1.68 9.71 13.26
C VAL A 335 -0.39 9.44 14.03
N TYR A 336 -0.30 8.27 14.63
CA TYR A 336 0.95 7.75 15.16
C TYR A 336 1.42 6.60 14.27
N TRP A 337 2.71 6.60 13.96
CA TRP A 337 3.38 5.58 13.17
C TRP A 337 4.46 4.93 14.02
N ASP A 338 4.59 3.61 13.87
CA ASP A 338 5.53 2.80 14.63
C ASP A 338 5.94 1.55 13.83
N ASP A 339 6.98 0.84 14.26
CA ASP A 339 7.46 -0.42 13.67
C ASP A 339 7.58 -0.39 12.14
N PHE A 340 8.06 0.74 11.59
CA PHE A 340 8.25 0.89 10.15
C PHE A 340 9.40 0.01 9.68
N THR A 341 9.17 -0.72 8.59
CA THR A 341 10.14 -1.64 7.98
C THR A 341 9.97 -1.65 6.47
N LEU A 342 11.08 -1.66 5.72
CA LEU A 342 11.11 -1.65 4.27
C LEU A 342 12.04 -2.73 3.73
N TRP A 343 11.58 -3.49 2.74
CA TRP A 343 12.33 -4.54 2.06
C TRP A 343 12.21 -4.43 0.54
N THR A 344 13.18 -5.01 -0.15
CA THR A 344 13.05 -5.48 -1.54
C THR A 344 13.03 -7.00 -1.55
N ASP A 345 12.61 -7.59 -2.67
CA ASP A 345 12.68 -9.05 -2.89
C ASP A 345 11.91 -9.85 -1.82
N LYS A 346 10.87 -9.24 -1.25
CA LYS A 346 9.97 -9.85 -0.27
C LYS A 346 8.55 -9.82 -0.83
N GLN A 347 7.92 -10.98 -0.95
CA GLN A 347 6.52 -11.08 -1.34
C GLN A 347 5.60 -11.20 -0.13
N PRO A 348 4.30 -10.85 -0.26
CA PRO A 348 3.31 -11.16 0.76
C PRO A 348 3.17 -12.67 0.93
N ASP A 349 3.00 -13.11 2.19
CA ASP A 349 2.66 -14.49 2.55
C ASP A 349 1.27 -14.91 2.05
#